data_AF-A0A2D8PQS4-F1
#
_entry.id   AF-A0A2D8PQS4-F1
#
_cell.length_a   1.000
_cell.length_b   1.000
_cell.length_c   1.000
_cell.angle_alpha   90.00
_cell.angle_beta   90.00
_cell.angle_gamma   90.00
#
_symmetry.space_group_name_H-M   'P 1'
#
loop_
_entity.id
_entity.type
_entity.pdbx_description
1 polymer ?
#
loop_
_entity_poly.entity_id
_entity_poly.type
_entity_poly.pdbx_seq_one_letter_code
_entity_poly.pdbx_strand_id
1 'polypeptide(L)' 'MDVESWIFDLDNTLYRTSPGMLAQIDDLMGSFISDFLNVDRVEARRIQKGYFRSHGLTLRGLMG' A
#
# COMPACT_ATOMS: atom_id res chain seq x y z
N MET A 1 -28.60 -17.29 16.65
CA MET A 1 -28.09 -16.42 15.58
C MET A 1 -26.77 -17.02 15.20
N ASP A 2 -26.76 -17.83 14.14
CA ASP A 2 -25.56 -18.54 13.74
C ASP A 2 -24.81 -17.70 12.71
N VAL A 3 -23.49 -17.59 12.90
CA VAL A 3 -22.60 -16.86 11.98
C VAL A 3 -22.30 -17.77 10.80
N GLU A 4 -22.68 -17.34 9.60
CA GLU A 4 -22.58 -18.14 8.38
C GLU A 4 -21.20 -18.06 7.72
N SER A 5 -20.45 -16.97 7.95
CA SER A 5 -19.11 -16.76 7.36
C SER A 5 -18.25 -15.77 8.14
N TRP A 6 -16.93 -15.97 8.08
CA TRP A 6 -15.91 -15.10 8.67
C TRP A 6 -14.94 -14.60 7.60
N ILE A 7 -14.64 -13.31 7.62
CA ILE A 7 -13.64 -12.69 6.75
C ILE A 7 -12.46 -12.29 7.65
N PHE A 8 -11.26 -12.74 7.28
CA PHE A 8 -10.02 -12.42 7.99
C PHE A 8 -9.13 -11.57 7.11
N ASP A 9 -8.54 -10.55 7.73
CA ASP A 9 -7.41 -9.84 7.12
C ASP A 9 -6.20 -10.78 7.05
N LEU A 10 -5.34 -10.56 6.07
CA LEU A 10 -4.22 -11.44 5.78
C LEU A 10 -2.94 -10.94 6.47
N ASP A 11 -2.57 -9.69 6.19
CA ASP A 11 -1.37 -9.04 6.71
C ASP A 11 -1.45 -8.80 8.22
N ASN A 12 -0.43 -9.24 8.97
CA ASN A 12 -0.35 -9.13 10.44
C ASN A 12 -1.49 -9.77 11.23
N THR A 13 -2.41 -10.48 10.57
CA THR A 13 -3.51 -11.22 11.19
C THR A 13 -3.33 -12.72 10.97
N LEU A 14 -3.17 -13.19 9.72
CA LEU A 14 -2.96 -14.61 9.41
C LEU A 14 -1.49 -14.96 9.19
N TYR A 15 -0.65 -14.01 8.78
CA TYR A 15 0.81 -14.14 8.85
C TYR A 15 1.45 -12.91 9.46
N ARG A 16 2.58 -13.11 10.14
CA ARG A 16 3.37 -12.00 10.67
C ARG A 16 4.17 -11.40 9.54
N THR A 17 3.89 -10.16 9.17
CA THR A 17 4.70 -9.47 8.16
C THR A 17 6.08 -9.22 8.75
N SER A 18 7.14 -9.59 8.03
CA SER A 18 8.49 -9.30 8.52
C SER A 18 8.77 -7.80 8.37
N PRO A 19 9.44 -7.15 9.34
CA PRO A 19 9.72 -5.72 9.27
C PRO A 19 10.42 -5.29 7.98
N GLY A 20 11.27 -6.15 7.41
CA GLY A 20 11.98 -5.88 6.16
C GLY A 20 11.10 -5.97 4.90
N MET A 21 10.05 -6.79 4.91
CA MET A 21 9.16 -6.95 3.76
C MET A 21 8.37 -5.67 3.50
N LEU A 22 7.82 -5.04 4.55
CA LEU A 22 7.10 -3.77 4.42
C LEU A 22 8.01 -2.64 3.91
N ALA A 23 9.25 -2.59 4.37
CA ALA A 23 10.22 -1.61 3.89
C ALA A 23 10.55 -1.79 2.39
N GLN A 24 10.74 -3.03 1.94
CA GLN A 24 10.97 -3.33 0.51
C GLN A 24 9.77 -2.96 -0.35
N ILE A 25 8.55 -3.27 0.09
CA ILE A 25 7.33 -2.89 -0.62
C ILE A 25 7.23 -1.38 -0.73
N ASP A 26 7.50 -0.64 0.36
CA ASP A 26 7.48 0.82 0.38
C ASP A 26 8.51 1.42 -0.59
N ASP A 27 9.71 0.85 -0.67
CA ASP A 27 10.75 1.29 -1.60
C ASP A 27 10.40 1.03 -3.07
N LEU A 28 9.85 -0.14 -3.38
CA LEU A 28 9.40 -0.49 -4.73
C LEU A 28 8.25 0.42 -5.18
N MET A 29 7.28 0.64 -4.29
CA MET A 29 6.16 1.56 -4.54
C MET A 29 6.64 3.00 -4.74
N GLY A 30 7.59 3.45 -3.92
CA GLY A 30 8.21 4.77 -4.07
C GLY A 30 8.93 4.93 -5.40
N SER A 31 9.69 3.92 -5.85
CA SER A 31 10.33 3.93 -7.18
C SER A 31 9.30 4.01 -8.29
N PHE A 32 8.30 3.13 -8.27
CA PHE A 32 7.28 3.07 -9.30
C PHE A 32 6.54 4.40 -9.47
N ILE A 33 6.13 5.04 -8.36
CA ILE A 33 5.41 6.33 -8.41
C ILE A 33 6.32 7.45 -8.89
N SER A 34 7.59 7.47 -8.45
CA SER A 34 8.60 8.43 -8.89
C SER A 34 8.77 8.36 -10.42
N ASP A 35 8.94 7.15 -10.96
CA ASP A 35 9.12 6.92 -12.39
C ASP A 35 7.84 7.21 -13.18
N PHE A 36 6.68 6.77 -12.68
CA PHE A 36 5.39 6.92 -13.36
C PHE A 36 4.95 8.38 -13.47
N LEU A 37 5.18 9.19 -12.43
CA LEU A 37 4.79 10.60 -12.38
C LEU A 37 5.93 11.55 -12.74
N ASN A 38 7.13 11.03 -12.95
CA ASN A 38 8.36 11.79 -13.18
C ASN A 38 8.60 12.87 -12.09
N VAL A 39 8.53 12.45 -10.84
CA VAL A 39 8.77 13.29 -9.65
C VAL A 39 9.87 12.69 -8.79
N ASP A 40 10.48 13.49 -7.91
CA ASP A 40 11.46 12.95 -6.97
C ASP A 40 10.82 12.01 -5.92
N ARG A 41 11.69 11.28 -5.20
CA ARG A 41 11.28 10.30 -4.19
C ARG A 41 10.53 10.91 -3.00
N VAL A 42 10.77 12.18 -2.67
CA VAL A 42 10.09 12.87 -1.56
C VAL A 42 8.65 13.15 -1.96
N GLU A 43 8.45 13.67 -3.17
CA GLU A 43 7.14 13.97 -3.71
C GLU A 43 6.35 12.70 -4.02
N ALA A 44 6.99 11.66 -4.56
CA ALA A 44 6.39 10.34 -4.74
C ALA A 44 5.83 9.78 -3.42
N ARG A 45 6.59 9.90 -2.31
CA ARG A 45 6.15 9.47 -0.97
C ARG A 45 4.98 10.31 -0.45
N ARG A 46 4.95 11.61 -0.75
CA ARG A 46 3.81 12.50 -0.41
C ARG A 46 2.54 12.05 -1.13
N ILE A 47 2.65 11.75 -2.43
CA ILE A 47 1.56 11.29 -3.28
C ILE A 47 1.06 9.90 -2.83
N GLN A 48 1.96 8.95 -2.59
CA GLN A 48 1.65 7.62 -2.05
C GLN A 48 0.81 7.71 -0.77
N LYS A 49 1.26 8.51 0.21
CA LYS A 49 0.51 8.74 1.46
C LYS A 49 -0.83 9.43 1.22
N GLY A 50 -0.90 10.32 0.23
CA GLY A 50 -2.13 10.97 -0.20
C GLY A 50 -3.17 9.95 -0.66
N TYR A 51 -2.80 9.07 -1.59
CA TYR A 51 -3.69 8.04 -2.13
C TYR A 51 -4.08 6.98 -1.11
N PHE A 52 -3.15 6.56 -0.24
CA PHE A 52 -3.47 5.63 0.84
C PHE A 52 -4.59 6.16 1.74
N ARG A 53 -4.55 7.45 2.11
CA ARG A 53 -5.59 8.08 2.93
C ARG A 53 -6.93 8.23 2.24
N SER A 54 -6.94 8.50 0.93
CA SER A 54 -8.18 8.78 0.19
C SER A 54 -8.84 7.54 -0.39
N HIS A 55 -8.08 6.48 -0.71
CA HIS A 55 -8.59 5.32 -1.45
C HIS A 55 -8.33 3.97 -0.77
N GLY A 56 -7.63 3.95 0.39
CA GLY A 56 -7.27 2.71 1.10
C GLY A 56 -6.20 1.86 0.40
N LEU A 57 -5.92 2.09 -0.88
CA LEU A 57 -4.88 1.45 -1.68
C LEU A 57 -4.26 2.48 -2.64
N THR A 58 -2.92 2.54 -2.66
CA THR A 58 -2.19 3.52 -3.48
C THR A 58 -2.35 3.27 -4.99
N LEU A 59 -2.26 2.01 -5.44
CA LEU A 59 -2.35 1.67 -6.87
C LEU A 59 -3.73 1.94 -7.47
N ARG A 60 -4.80 1.71 -6.70
CA ARG A 60 -6.17 1.96 -7.16
C ARG A 60 -6.42 3.45 -7.44
N GLY A 61 -5.84 4.35 -6.64
CA GLY A 61 -5.92 5.79 -6.90
C GLY A 61 -5.07 6.27 -8.09
N LEU A 62 -4.05 5.50 -8.49
CA LEU A 62 -3.15 5.79 -9.61
C LEU A 62 -3.63 5.20 -10.95
N MET A 63 -4.38 4.09 -10.93
CA MET A 63 -4.76 3.35 -12.12
C MET A 63 -6.13 3.73 -12.71
N GLY A 64 -6.93 4.55 -12.01
CA GLY A 64 -8.27 4.95 -12.45
C GLY A 64 -9.34 3.89 -12.20
#